data_AF-A0A936B9K4-F1
#
_entry.id   AF-A0A936B9K4-F1
#
_cell.length_a   1.000
_cell.length_b   1.000
_cell.length_c   1.000
_cell.angle_alpha   90.00
_cell.angle_beta   90.00
_cell.angle_gamma   90.00
#
_symmetry.space_group_name_H-M   'P 1'
#
loop_
_entity.id
_entity.type
_entity.pdbx_description
1 polymer ?
#
loop_
_entity_poly.entity_id
_entity_poly.type
_entity_poly.pdbx_seq_one_letter_code
_entity_poly.pdbx_strand_id
1 'polypeptide(L)' 'MEPCIPDSWDGFEVAVKHGRATYHIVVQNSGNFQRVSLDGVELSSPSIPLVDDGQVHEVVVGR' A
#
# COMPACT_ATOMS: atom_id res chain seq x y z
N MET A 1 -8.24 2.56 -1.54
CA MET A 1 -7.68 2.90 -0.22
C MET A 1 -7.20 4.34 -0.31
N GLU A 2 -7.73 5.25 0.50
CA GLU A 2 -7.33 6.65 0.51
C GLU A 2 -6.72 6.97 1.89
N PRO A 3 -5.38 7.01 2.03
CA PRO A 3 -4.75 7.29 3.31
C PRO A 3 -4.88 8.77 3.66
N CYS A 4 -5.57 9.07 4.77
CA CYS A 4 -5.64 10.40 5.35
C CYS A 4 -4.58 10.51 6.46
N ILE A 5 -3.38 10.96 6.11
CA ILE A 5 -2.28 11.20 7.06
C ILE A 5 -1.94 12.68 7.18
N PRO A 6 -1.42 13.12 8.34
CA PRO A 6 -0.99 14.51 8.53
C PRO A 6 0.09 14.91 7.52
N ASP A 7 0.01 16.12 6.96
CA ASP A 7 1.02 16.66 6.04
C ASP A 7 2.43 16.71 6.64
N SER A 8 2.53 16.76 7.97
CA SER A 8 3.80 16.73 8.70
C SER A 8 4.52 15.38 8.69
N TRP A 9 3.89 14.31 8.17
CA TRP A 9 4.49 12.98 8.12
C TRP A 9 5.04 12.72 6.73
N ASP A 10 6.28 12.23 6.65
CA ASP A 10 6.87 11.75 5.39
C ASP A 10 6.11 10.53 4.83
N GLY A 11 5.49 9.76 5.72
CA GLY A 11 4.79 8.53 5.41
C GLY A 11 4.53 7.69 6.66
N PHE A 12 3.95 6.51 6.47
CA PHE A 12 3.86 5.48 7.50
C PHE A 12 3.88 4.09 6.88
N GLU A 13 4.12 3.09 7.71
CA GLU A 13 4.12 1.69 7.31
C GLU A 13 3.17 0.89 8.20
N VAL A 14 2.45 -0.07 7.60
CA VAL A 14 1.56 -0.97 8.32
C VAL A 14 1.62 -2.37 7.73
N ALA A 15 1.69 -3.38 8.60
CA ALA A 15 1.55 -4.78 8.21
C ALA A 15 0.12 -5.25 8.51
N VAL A 16 -0.61 -5.67 7.47
CA VAL A 16 -1.98 -6.18 7.56
C VAL A 16 -1.99 -7.65 7.15
N LYS A 17 -2.63 -8.50 7.95
CA LYS A 17 -2.77 -9.92 7.62
C LYS A 17 -4.12 -10.20 6.99
N HIS A 18 -4.13 -10.91 5.87
CA HIS A 18 -5.35 -11.40 5.22
C HIS A 18 -5.22 -12.91 4.97
N GLY A 19 -6.00 -13.71 5.70
CA GLY A 19 -5.82 -15.17 5.73
C GLY A 19 -4.41 -15.53 6.23
N ARG A 20 -3.63 -16.23 5.41
CA ARG A 20 -2.22 -16.55 5.66
C ARG A 20 -1.26 -15.52 5.07
N ALA A 21 -1.71 -14.70 4.13
CA ALA A 21 -0.88 -13.68 3.50
C ALA A 21 -0.70 -12.45 4.40
N THR A 22 0.44 -11.78 4.26
CA THR A 22 0.75 -10.52 4.96
C THR A 22 1.02 -9.43 3.95
N TYR A 23 0.38 -8.29 4.10
CA TYR A 23 0.54 -7.12 3.26
C TYR A 23 1.31 -6.06 4.04
N HIS A 24 2.53 -5.75 3.59
CA HIS A 24 3.30 -4.62 4.10
C HIS A 24 2.97 -3.40 3.25
N ILE A 25 2.14 -2.52 3.81
CA ILE A 25 1.67 -1.32 3.14
C ILE A 25 2.54 -0.14 3.59
N VAL A 26 3.23 0.46 2.63
CA VAL A 26 4.05 1.66 2.79
C VAL A 26 3.30 2.82 2.15
N VAL A 27 2.97 3.83 2.95
CA VAL A 27 2.35 5.06 2.47
C VAL A 27 3.36 6.18 2.53
N GLN A 28 3.54 6.91 1.43
CA GLN A 28 4.44 8.06 1.32
C GLN A 28 3.64 9.33 0.98
N ASN A 29 3.99 10.45 1.61
CA ASN A 29 3.30 11.74 1.46
C ASN A 29 3.98 12.70 0.47
N SER A 30 4.82 12.19 -0.43
CA SER A 30 5.73 13.00 -1.27
C SER A 30 5.37 13.00 -2.76
N GLY A 31 4.21 12.46 -3.15
CA GLY A 31 3.73 12.43 -4.53
C GLY A 31 2.66 13.50 -4.80
N ASN A 32 2.42 13.78 -6.08
CA ASN A 32 1.31 14.64 -6.53
C ASN A 32 0.13 13.80 -7.08
N PHE A 33 0.17 12.48 -6.93
CA PHE A 33 -0.77 11.56 -7.57
C PHE A 33 -0.88 10.26 -6.76
N GLN A 34 -2.12 9.85 -6.46
CA GLN A 34 -2.46 8.56 -5.88
C GLN A 34 -1.98 7.40 -6.78
N ARG A 35 -0.73 6.97 -6.59
CA ARG A 35 -0.17 5.79 -7.26
C ARG A 35 -0.10 4.64 -6.28
N VAL A 36 -0.58 3.48 -6.71
CA VAL A 36 -0.54 2.24 -5.93
C VAL A 36 0.28 1.23 -6.71
N SER A 37 1.24 0.60 -6.06
CA SER A 37 1.91 -0.60 -6.59
C SER A 37 1.70 -1.79 -5.66
N LEU A 38 1.64 -2.98 -6.26
CA LEU A 38 1.61 -4.27 -5.57
C LEU A 38 2.79 -5.09 -6.09
N ASP A 39 3.70 -5.49 -5.21
CA ASP A 39 4.90 -6.26 -5.53
C ASP A 39 5.72 -5.65 -6.70
N GLY A 40 5.81 -4.31 -6.71
CA GLY A 40 6.50 -3.54 -7.74
C GLY A 40 5.70 -3.29 -9.04
N VAL A 41 4.48 -3.82 -9.16
CA VAL A 41 3.60 -3.61 -10.31
C VAL A 41 2.66 -2.43 -10.05
N GLU A 42 2.76 -1.36 -10.85
CA GLU A 42 1.85 -0.21 -10.76
C GLU A 42 0.43 -0.60 -11.18
N LEU A 43 -0.54 -0.28 -10.34
CA LEU A 43 -1.96 -0.55 -10.58
C LEU A 43 -2.65 0.70 -11.13
N SER A 44 -3.52 0.49 -12.12
CA SER A 44 -4.32 1.57 -12.72
C SER A 44 -5.46 2.05 -11.81
N SER A 45 -5.71 1.37 -10.68
CA SER A 45 -6.73 1.71 -9.70
C SER A 45 -6.16 1.62 -8.28
N PRO A 46 -6.70 2.38 -7.30
CA PRO A 46 -6.22 2.40 -5.92
C PRO A 46 -6.72 1.19 -5.08
N SER A 47 -6.89 0.04 -5.74
CA SER A 47 -7.45 -1.19 -5.19
C SER A 47 -6.47 -2.34 -5.43
N ILE A 48 -6.01 -2.97 -4.34
CA ILE A 48 -5.19 -4.18 -4.41
C ILE A 48 -6.07 -5.42 -4.28
N PRO A 49 -5.84 -6.47 -5.09
CA PRO A 49 -6.46 -7.77 -4.85
C PRO A 49 -5.88 -8.40 -3.57
N LEU A 50 -6.76 -8.87 -2.69
CA LEU A 50 -6.37 -9.63 -1.52
C LEU A 50 -6.39 -11.12 -1.86
N VAL A 51 -5.24 -11.77 -1.74
CA VAL A 51 -4.98 -13.16 -2.07
C VAL A 51 -4.51 -13.87 -0.80
N ASP A 52 -5.03 -15.06 -0.53
CA ASP A 52 -4.62 -15.90 0.61
C ASP A 52 -3.65 -17.00 0.15
N ASP A 53 -2.50 -16.57 -0.37
CA ASP A 53 -1.43 -17.45 -0.85
C ASP A 53 -0.37 -17.76 0.23
N GLY A 54 -0.42 -17.08 1.38
CA GLY A 54 0.55 -17.23 2.46
C GLY A 54 1.84 -16.44 2.26
N GLN A 55 1.93 -15.60 1.23
CA GLN A 55 3.11 -14.79 0.92
C GLN A 55 3.07 -13.44 1.63
N VAL A 56 4.22 -12.77 1.62
CA VAL A 56 4.32 -11.37 2.01
C VAL A 56 4.25 -10.53 0.74
N HIS A 57 3.24 -9.66 0.66
CA HIS A 57 3.07 -8.72 -0.44
C HIS A 57 3.49 -7.32 0.01
N GLU A 58 4.24 -6.63 -0.85
CA GLU A 58 4.59 -5.24 -0.64
C GLU A 58 3.60 -4.35 -1.39
N VAL A 59 3.03 -3.36 -0.70
CA VAL A 59 2.12 -2.39 -1.27
C VAL A 59 2.68 -1.01 -1.04
N VAL A 60 2.94 -0.25 -2.09
CA VAL A 60 3.38 1.15 -1.97
C VAL A 60 2.26 2.06 -2.44
N VAL A 61 1.90 3.02 -1.60
CA VAL A 61 0.89 4.04 -1.87
C VAL A 61 1.54 5.41 -1.79
N GLY A 62 1.66 6.09 -2.92
CA GLY A 62 2.00 7.51 -2.96
C GLY A 62 0.72 8.33 -2.82
N ARG A 63 0.68 9.28 -1.88
CA ARG A 63 -0.25 10.41 -1.91
C ARG A 63 0.36 11.50 -2.77
#